data_AF-A0A2V6MV36-F1
#
_entry.id   AF-A0A2V6MV36-F1
#
_cell.length_a   1.000
_cell.length_b   1.000
_cell.length_c   1.000
_cell.angle_alpha   90.00
_cell.angle_beta   90.00
_cell.angle_gamma   90.00
#
_symmetry.space_group_name_H-M   'P 1'
#
loop_
_entity.id
_entity.type
_entity.pdbx_description
1 polymer ?
#
loop_
_entity_poly.entity_id
_entity_poly.type
_entity_poly.pdbx_seq_one_letter_code
_entity_poly.pdbx_strand_id
1 'polypeptide(L)'
;MALRIRQSVVRGEIDNRRRGRVEGWITLVGVERPLMLELTGNCLRDLAGSVVRFENPHPLATEDEKNLPTPLQRGVAGEITASRKVRVLDVPLEEATRLTRSGTQPPEHSANALYLEWFSEANGRVVIESSDYEIDVSPAEWKLSPEDEEQQIASCNEALRAWLEQLDQIDLPNPEEWEFEIEDEQPLDEFGYEKFMRESDARTDKYMKLFEKYEGHPDREKIVAREMGWTWLEEALEADERGALPKREREEIPPLEPNPLTEGVEWVRDKDGHIHHPLTKRAFESGVAMWHFCDDRGLLEDNGDSDLFEMVFQFQTASAKIAGALDSLAYDEDDSRDGGFVVAALKRALNYLHTSMAAADNVAQKQLLPPERLDSFRAELFEVREKILELMQRFRVKRF
;
A
#
# COMPACT_ATOMS: atom_id res chain seq x y z
N MET A 1 4.07 -2.04 5.54
CA MET A 1 3.05 -3.10 5.58
C MET A 1 3.06 -3.71 6.98
N ALA A 2 1.92 -4.00 7.59
CA ALA A 2 1.87 -4.66 8.89
C ALA A 2 1.79 -6.18 8.71
N LEU A 3 2.53 -6.95 9.51
CA LEU A 3 2.42 -8.40 9.52
C LEU A 3 1.14 -8.81 10.25
N ARG A 4 0.17 -9.36 9.51
CA ARG A 4 -1.13 -9.79 10.06
C ARG A 4 -1.18 -11.29 10.21
N ILE A 5 -1.33 -11.76 11.44
CA ILE A 5 -1.24 -13.20 11.76
C ILE A 5 -2.53 -13.79 12.33
N ARG A 6 -3.66 -13.07 12.29
CA ARG A 6 -4.91 -13.52 12.92
C ARG A 6 -5.33 -14.93 12.50
N GLN A 7 -5.29 -15.25 11.20
CA GLN A 7 -5.81 -16.52 10.71
C GLN A 7 -5.00 -17.71 11.24
N SER A 8 -3.69 -17.55 11.42
CA SER A 8 -2.80 -18.62 11.85
C SER A 8 -2.65 -18.76 13.36
N VAL A 9 -3.18 -17.83 14.16
CA VAL A 9 -3.22 -17.98 15.61
C VAL A 9 -4.13 -19.14 15.97
N VAL A 10 -3.62 -20.06 16.78
CA VAL A 10 -4.40 -21.11 17.45
C VAL A 10 -4.91 -20.59 18.78
N ARG A 11 -3.98 -20.10 19.62
CA ARG A 11 -4.26 -19.53 20.94
C ARG A 11 -3.09 -18.71 21.45
N GLY A 12 -3.32 -17.88 22.45
CA GLY A 12 -2.25 -17.16 23.14
C GLY A 12 -2.64 -16.64 24.51
N GLU A 13 -1.64 -16.09 25.20
CA GLU A 13 -1.78 -15.44 26.49
C GLU A 13 -0.96 -14.15 26.50
N ILE A 14 -1.57 -13.06 26.94
CA ILE A 14 -0.92 -11.77 27.22
C ILE A 14 -1.03 -11.47 28.71
N ASP A 15 0.06 -11.11 29.35
CA ASP A 15 0.15 -10.72 30.75
C ASP A 15 0.62 -9.27 30.87
N ASN A 16 -0.26 -8.41 31.37
CA ASN A 16 0.05 -7.02 31.69
C ASN A 16 -0.13 -6.72 33.19
N ARG A 17 0.00 -7.72 34.07
CA ARG A 17 -0.07 -7.53 35.53
C ARG A 17 1.07 -6.69 36.08
N ARG A 18 2.17 -6.56 35.35
CA ARG A 18 3.27 -5.64 35.68
C ARG A 18 3.12 -4.35 34.85
N ARG A 19 3.00 -3.21 35.53
CA ARG A 19 2.97 -1.90 34.85
C ARG A 19 4.23 -1.70 34.00
N GLY A 20 4.03 -1.17 32.81
CA GLY A 20 5.06 -0.86 31.81
C GLY A 20 5.61 -2.08 31.07
N ARG A 21 5.06 -3.28 31.30
CA ARG A 21 5.53 -4.51 30.65
C ARG A 21 4.36 -5.38 30.21
N VAL A 22 4.42 -5.83 28.96
CA VAL A 22 3.51 -6.82 28.39
C VAL A 22 4.33 -8.05 28.01
N GLU A 23 4.04 -9.18 28.63
CA GLU A 23 4.70 -10.46 28.35
C GLU A 23 3.67 -11.46 27.87
N GLY A 24 4.07 -12.49 27.12
CA GLY A 24 3.08 -13.44 26.63
C GLY A 24 3.62 -14.49 25.69
N TRP A 25 2.72 -15.31 25.20
CA TRP A 25 3.03 -16.31 24.19
C TRP A 25 1.87 -16.52 23.22
N ILE A 26 2.18 -16.89 21.98
CA ILE A 26 1.20 -17.13 20.91
C ILE A 26 1.60 -18.39 20.14
N THR A 27 0.67 -19.34 20.02
CA THR A 27 0.87 -20.54 19.18
C THR A 27 0.25 -20.31 17.81
N LEU A 28 1.01 -20.62 16.76
CA LEU A 28 0.53 -20.54 15.37
C LEU A 28 0.39 -21.95 14.77
N VAL A 29 -0.50 -22.09 13.79
CA VAL A 29 -0.64 -23.30 12.98
C VAL A 29 0.69 -23.59 12.27
N GLY A 30 1.17 -24.82 12.37
CA GLY A 30 2.40 -25.27 11.71
C GLY A 30 3.71 -24.81 12.36
N VAL A 31 3.66 -24.09 13.49
CA VAL A 31 4.87 -23.65 14.21
C VAL A 31 5.06 -24.45 15.49
N GLU A 32 6.16 -25.19 15.60
CA GLU A 32 6.43 -26.09 16.73
C GLU A 32 6.58 -25.38 18.08
N ARG A 33 7.15 -24.16 18.08
CA ARG A 33 7.41 -23.39 19.29
C ARG A 33 6.55 -22.13 19.30
N PRO A 34 5.90 -21.80 20.42
CA PRO A 34 5.12 -20.57 20.49
C PRO A 34 6.03 -19.35 20.33
N LEU A 35 5.48 -18.30 19.74
CA LEU A 35 6.06 -16.97 19.80
C LEU A 35 6.06 -16.50 21.25
N MET A 36 7.14 -15.87 21.68
CA MET A 36 7.27 -15.26 23.00
C MET A 36 7.28 -13.75 22.86
N LEU A 37 6.50 -13.05 23.67
CA LEU A 37 6.40 -11.60 23.67
C LEU A 37 7.11 -11.02 24.90
N GLU A 38 8.01 -10.06 24.67
CA GLU A 38 8.68 -9.25 25.68
C GLU A 38 8.58 -7.77 25.25
N LEU A 39 7.49 -7.11 25.62
CA LEU A 39 7.15 -5.78 25.15
C LEU A 39 7.18 -4.75 26.28
N THR A 40 7.66 -3.56 25.97
CA THR A 40 7.58 -2.38 26.85
C THR A 40 6.30 -1.61 26.55
N GLY A 41 5.53 -1.28 27.58
CA GLY A 41 4.23 -0.57 27.45
C GLY A 41 3.12 -1.21 28.28
N ASN A 42 1.87 -0.78 28.06
CA ASN A 42 0.70 -1.32 28.75
C ASN A 42 -0.44 -1.61 27.78
N CYS A 43 -1.36 -2.47 28.18
CA CYS A 43 -2.66 -2.58 27.54
C CYS A 43 -3.55 -1.39 27.88
N LEU A 44 -4.60 -1.16 27.08
CA LEU A 44 -5.64 -0.18 27.37
C LEU A 44 -6.50 -0.62 28.57
N ARG A 45 -7.36 0.29 29.06
CA ARG A 45 -8.04 0.16 30.35
C ARG A 45 -8.83 -1.12 30.53
N ASP A 46 -9.34 -1.70 29.45
CA ASP A 46 -10.14 -2.93 29.49
C ASP A 46 -9.32 -4.20 29.76
N LEU A 47 -8.02 -4.19 29.43
CA LEU A 47 -7.10 -5.33 29.63
C LEU A 47 -5.95 -5.02 30.59
N ALA A 48 -5.73 -3.75 30.92
CA ALA A 48 -4.69 -3.28 31.83
C ALA A 48 -4.69 -4.05 33.16
N GLY A 49 -3.51 -4.49 33.58
CA GLY A 49 -3.33 -5.23 34.83
C GLY A 49 -3.85 -6.66 34.83
N SER A 50 -4.28 -7.19 33.69
CA SER A 50 -4.89 -8.53 33.61
C SER A 50 -4.02 -9.50 32.80
N VAL A 51 -4.36 -10.79 32.92
CA VAL A 51 -3.95 -11.83 31.98
C VAL A 51 -5.10 -12.07 31.01
N VAL A 52 -4.81 -12.04 29.73
CA VAL A 52 -5.77 -12.22 28.64
C VAL A 52 -5.41 -13.51 27.91
N ARG A 53 -6.29 -14.49 27.96
CA ARG A 53 -6.19 -15.72 27.16
C ARG A 53 -7.15 -15.61 26.00
N PHE A 54 -6.69 -16.02 24.83
CA PHE A 54 -7.54 -16.02 23.64
C PHE A 54 -7.31 -17.28 22.81
N GLU A 55 -8.38 -17.76 22.18
CA GLU A 55 -8.39 -18.94 21.32
C GLU A 55 -9.15 -18.64 20.03
N ASN A 56 -8.58 -19.07 18.91
CA ASN A 56 -9.21 -18.96 17.60
C ASN A 56 -10.03 -20.24 17.34
N PRO A 57 -11.36 -20.17 17.15
CA PRO A 57 -12.17 -21.36 16.91
C PRO A 57 -11.88 -22.03 15.56
N HIS A 58 -11.33 -21.30 14.59
CA HIS A 58 -11.10 -21.76 13.22
C HIS A 58 -9.73 -21.33 12.69
N PRO A 59 -8.63 -21.90 13.24
CA PRO A 59 -7.28 -21.52 12.82
C PRO A 59 -6.93 -22.11 11.44
N LEU A 60 -6.31 -21.30 10.60
CA LEU A 60 -5.89 -21.65 9.23
C LEU A 60 -4.39 -21.44 9.07
N ALA A 61 -3.71 -22.35 8.37
CA ALA A 61 -2.30 -22.17 8.07
C ALA A 61 -2.08 -20.91 7.21
N THR A 62 -0.99 -20.20 7.46
CA THR A 62 -0.56 -19.10 6.58
C THR A 62 -0.14 -19.68 5.23
N GLU A 63 -0.61 -19.07 4.14
CA GLU A 63 -0.32 -19.51 2.75
C GLU A 63 1.13 -19.24 2.32
N ASP A 64 1.83 -18.33 3.01
CA ASP A 64 3.22 -17.94 2.71
C ASP A 64 4.15 -18.11 3.92
N GLU A 65 5.07 -19.08 3.84
CA GLU A 65 6.07 -19.35 4.89
C GLU A 65 6.94 -18.13 5.22
N LYS A 66 7.07 -17.14 4.31
CA LYS A 66 7.82 -15.89 4.57
C LYS A 66 7.12 -14.95 5.54
N ASN A 67 5.83 -15.15 5.81
CA ASN A 67 5.04 -14.38 6.77
C ASN A 67 5.05 -14.96 8.19
N LEU A 68 5.93 -15.93 8.47
CA LEU A 68 6.10 -16.45 9.83
C LEU A 68 6.93 -15.47 10.68
N PRO A 69 6.39 -14.95 11.81
CA PRO A 69 7.13 -14.08 12.71
C PRO A 69 8.26 -14.81 13.42
N THR A 70 9.29 -14.06 13.80
CA THR A 70 10.43 -14.58 14.58
C THR A 70 9.94 -15.12 15.93
N PRO A 71 10.46 -16.25 16.45
CA PRO A 71 9.97 -16.85 17.70
C PRO A 71 10.02 -15.93 18.94
N LEU A 72 10.93 -14.96 18.98
CA LEU A 72 11.02 -13.98 20.06
C LEU A 72 10.68 -12.60 19.52
N GLN A 73 9.66 -11.97 20.11
CA GLN A 73 9.19 -10.63 19.77
C GLN A 73 9.58 -9.66 20.89
N ARG A 74 10.59 -8.84 20.63
CA ARG A 74 11.03 -7.76 21.50
C ARG A 74 10.69 -6.41 20.89
N GLY A 75 10.21 -5.49 21.71
CA GLY A 75 9.99 -4.12 21.30
C GLY A 75 8.94 -3.40 22.13
N VAL A 76 8.12 -2.58 21.48
CA VAL A 76 7.16 -1.68 22.14
C VAL A 76 5.74 -2.17 21.86
N ALA A 77 4.92 -2.20 22.92
CA ALA A 77 3.49 -2.46 22.77
C ALA A 77 2.82 -1.26 22.08
N GLY A 78 2.13 -1.53 20.98
CA GLY A 78 1.17 -0.61 20.39
C GLY A 78 -0.15 -0.69 21.15
N GLU A 79 -1.26 -0.44 20.46
CA GLU A 79 -2.57 -0.56 21.08
C GLU A 79 -2.92 -2.04 21.36
N ILE A 80 -3.29 -2.34 22.60
CA ILE A 80 -3.75 -3.67 23.03
C ILE A 80 -5.07 -3.52 23.79
N THR A 81 -6.17 -3.96 23.19
CA THR A 81 -7.53 -3.82 23.72
C THR A 81 -8.46 -4.93 23.20
N ALA A 82 -9.52 -5.25 23.95
CA ALA A 82 -10.62 -6.11 23.51
C ALA A 82 -11.91 -5.31 23.25
N SER A 83 -11.84 -3.98 23.28
CA SER A 83 -13.00 -3.08 23.17
C SER A 83 -13.04 -2.32 21.85
N ARG A 84 -12.15 -2.63 20.89
CA ARG A 84 -12.13 -1.99 19.58
C ARG A 84 -13.40 -2.34 18.80
N LYS A 85 -14.14 -1.32 18.36
CA LYS A 85 -15.36 -1.51 17.57
C LYS A 85 -15.00 -1.75 16.11
N VAL A 86 -15.41 -2.88 15.58
CA VAL A 86 -15.26 -3.25 14.17
C VAL A 86 -16.61 -3.50 13.53
N ARG A 87 -16.68 -3.33 12.20
CA ARG A 87 -17.84 -3.70 11.40
C ARG A 87 -17.72 -5.16 10.98
N VAL A 88 -18.70 -5.98 11.35
CA VAL A 88 -18.76 -7.40 11.02
C VAL A 88 -19.91 -7.63 10.07
N LEU A 89 -19.64 -8.33 8.96
CA LEU A 89 -20.66 -8.72 8.00
C LEU A 89 -21.48 -9.89 8.57
N ASP A 90 -22.80 -9.81 8.49
CA ASP A 90 -23.71 -10.87 8.93
C ASP A 90 -23.79 -12.04 7.93
N VAL A 91 -23.17 -11.87 6.77
CA VAL A 91 -23.19 -12.82 5.65
C VAL A 91 -21.76 -13.14 5.20
N PRO A 92 -21.53 -14.34 4.61
CA PRO A 92 -20.25 -14.68 4.01
C PRO A 92 -19.78 -13.63 2.99
N LEU A 93 -18.46 -13.48 2.84
CA LEU A 93 -17.84 -12.45 1.99
C LEU A 93 -18.32 -12.51 0.53
N GLU A 94 -18.52 -13.72 -0.02
CA GLU A 94 -19.03 -13.91 -1.38
C GLU A 94 -20.44 -13.31 -1.56
N GLU A 95 -21.30 -13.53 -0.56
CA GLU A 95 -22.67 -12.99 -0.56
C GLU A 95 -22.66 -11.47 -0.37
N ALA A 96 -21.81 -10.96 0.53
CA ALA A 96 -21.63 -9.52 0.72
C ALA A 96 -21.15 -8.83 -0.56
N THR A 97 -20.24 -9.48 -1.29
CA THR A 97 -19.72 -9.01 -2.58
C THR A 97 -20.83 -8.99 -3.62
N ARG A 98 -21.67 -10.03 -3.67
CA ARG A 98 -22.83 -10.10 -4.55
C ARG A 98 -23.83 -8.99 -4.27
N LEU A 99 -24.19 -8.77 -3.00
CA LEU A 99 -25.10 -7.71 -2.57
C LEU A 99 -24.56 -6.34 -2.99
N THR A 100 -23.30 -6.07 -2.69
CA THR A 100 -22.63 -4.80 -3.07
C THR A 100 -22.64 -4.56 -4.57
N ARG A 101 -22.31 -5.58 -5.38
CA ARG A 101 -22.36 -5.50 -6.85
C ARG A 101 -23.78 -5.25 -7.39
N SER A 102 -24.80 -5.69 -6.67
CA SER A 102 -26.21 -5.42 -7.00
C SER A 102 -26.72 -4.07 -6.48
N GLY A 103 -25.86 -3.25 -5.85
CA GLY A 103 -26.21 -1.95 -5.27
C GLY A 103 -26.91 -2.03 -3.91
N THR A 104 -26.95 -3.21 -3.28
CA THR A 104 -27.54 -3.41 -1.95
C THR A 104 -26.44 -3.47 -0.90
N GLN A 105 -26.56 -2.69 0.17
CA GLN A 105 -25.60 -2.75 1.28
C GLN A 105 -25.75 -4.10 2.02
N PRO A 106 -24.65 -4.86 2.19
CA PRO A 106 -24.73 -6.11 2.94
C PRO A 106 -25.07 -5.85 4.41
N PRO A 107 -25.87 -6.73 5.03
CA PRO A 107 -26.20 -6.61 6.44
C PRO A 107 -24.92 -6.73 7.28
N GLU A 108 -24.78 -5.82 8.24
CA GLU A 108 -23.61 -5.69 9.10
C GLU A 108 -24.03 -5.24 10.50
N HIS A 109 -23.21 -5.61 11.49
CA HIS A 109 -23.34 -5.13 12.86
C HIS A 109 -21.99 -4.67 13.41
N SER A 110 -22.04 -3.95 14.53
CA SER A 110 -20.84 -3.55 15.26
C SER A 110 -20.53 -4.56 16.37
N ALA A 111 -19.32 -5.10 16.36
CA ALA A 111 -18.82 -6.03 17.38
C ALA A 111 -17.56 -5.46 18.06
N ASN A 112 -17.23 -6.02 19.22
CA ASN A 112 -15.92 -5.79 19.86
C ASN A 112 -14.91 -6.78 19.25
N ALA A 113 -13.71 -6.30 18.96
CA ALA A 113 -12.59 -7.13 18.53
C ALA A 113 -11.45 -7.09 19.54
N LEU A 114 -10.79 -8.25 19.70
CA LEU A 114 -9.44 -8.30 20.25
C LEU A 114 -8.50 -7.68 19.23
N TYR A 115 -7.88 -6.58 19.61
CA TYR A 115 -6.85 -5.88 18.86
C TYR A 115 -5.54 -5.92 19.64
N LEU A 116 -4.54 -6.59 19.09
CA LEU A 116 -3.17 -6.63 19.61
C LEU A 116 -2.24 -6.03 18.55
N GLU A 117 -1.56 -4.94 18.89
CA GLU A 117 -0.54 -4.33 18.06
C GLU A 117 0.76 -4.21 18.83
N TRP A 118 1.88 -4.52 18.17
CA TRP A 118 3.21 -4.24 18.70
C TRP A 118 4.21 -3.96 17.59
N PHE A 119 5.29 -3.30 17.97
CA PHE A 119 6.40 -2.95 17.10
C PHE A 119 7.62 -3.78 17.52
N SER A 120 7.89 -4.82 16.73
CA SER A 120 8.98 -5.76 16.92
C SER A 120 10.26 -5.27 16.27
N GLU A 121 11.38 -5.41 16.96
CA GLU A 121 12.72 -5.14 16.40
C GLU A 121 13.04 -6.06 15.21
N ALA A 122 12.50 -7.28 15.19
CA ALA A 122 12.80 -8.29 14.17
C ALA A 122 11.81 -8.29 13.00
N ASN A 123 10.53 -7.98 13.25
CA ASN A 123 9.46 -8.11 12.27
C ASN A 123 8.73 -6.79 11.96
N GLY A 124 9.09 -5.67 12.59
CA GLY A 124 8.37 -4.40 12.45
C GLY A 124 7.00 -4.44 13.12
N ARG A 125 6.00 -3.79 12.52
CA ARG A 125 4.63 -3.73 13.04
C ARG A 125 3.90 -5.07 12.83
N VAL A 126 3.44 -5.68 13.92
CA VAL A 126 2.64 -6.93 13.90
C VAL A 126 1.26 -6.65 14.50
N VAL A 127 0.22 -7.21 13.87
CA VAL A 127 -1.17 -6.97 14.24
C VAL A 127 -1.98 -8.28 14.29
N ILE A 128 -2.78 -8.41 15.34
CA ILE A 128 -3.88 -9.37 15.45
C ILE A 128 -5.15 -8.57 15.68
N GLU A 129 -6.13 -8.71 14.79
CA GLU A 129 -7.46 -8.12 14.95
C GLU A 129 -8.52 -9.18 14.64
N SER A 130 -9.34 -9.54 15.64
CA SER A 130 -10.39 -10.54 15.47
C SER A 130 -11.60 -10.29 16.36
N SER A 131 -12.81 -10.35 15.79
CA SER A 131 -14.08 -10.36 16.52
C SER A 131 -14.51 -11.76 16.95
N ASP A 132 -13.86 -12.80 16.41
CA ASP A 132 -14.36 -14.18 16.46
C ASP A 132 -13.64 -15.03 17.51
N TYR A 133 -12.65 -14.45 18.21
CA TYR A 133 -11.89 -15.18 19.22
C TYR A 133 -12.68 -15.33 20.51
N GLU A 134 -12.51 -16.48 21.14
CA GLU A 134 -12.93 -16.70 22.52
C GLU A 134 -11.89 -16.07 23.45
N ILE A 135 -12.31 -15.20 24.37
CA ILE A 135 -11.41 -14.41 25.24
C ILE A 135 -11.79 -14.64 26.71
N ASP A 136 -10.79 -14.95 27.53
CA ASP A 136 -10.87 -15.03 28.99
C ASP A 136 -9.92 -14.00 29.62
N VAL A 137 -10.46 -13.12 30.48
CA VAL A 137 -9.70 -12.03 31.12
C VAL A 137 -9.69 -12.23 32.62
N SER A 138 -8.51 -12.32 33.22
CA SER A 138 -8.36 -12.45 34.67
C SER A 138 -8.77 -11.17 35.40
N PRO A 139 -9.02 -11.22 36.72
CA PRO A 139 -9.08 -10.00 37.53
C PRO A 139 -7.80 -9.17 37.37
N ALA A 140 -7.98 -7.85 37.31
CA ALA A 140 -6.88 -6.91 37.16
C ALA A 140 -6.12 -6.70 38.49
N GLU A 141 -4.80 -6.86 38.49
CA GLU A 141 -3.92 -6.57 39.63
C GLU A 141 -3.69 -5.06 39.82
N TRP A 142 -3.88 -4.28 38.76
CA TRP A 142 -3.86 -2.83 38.78
C TRP A 142 -4.81 -2.28 37.73
N LYS A 143 -5.20 -1.01 37.87
CA LYS A 143 -6.09 -0.34 36.91
C LYS A 143 -5.39 0.86 36.28
N LEU A 144 -5.65 1.05 34.99
CA LEU A 144 -5.26 2.24 34.26
C LEU A 144 -6.31 3.33 34.54
N SER A 145 -5.87 4.50 34.99
CA SER A 145 -6.78 5.64 35.14
C SER A 145 -7.14 6.19 33.75
N PRO A 146 -8.23 6.95 33.59
CA PRO A 146 -8.55 7.60 32.32
C PRO A 146 -7.43 8.52 31.81
N GLU A 147 -6.74 9.24 32.71
CA GLU A 147 -5.62 10.10 32.35
C GLU A 147 -4.40 9.28 31.88
N ASP A 148 -4.09 8.17 32.57
CA ASP A 148 -3.02 7.26 32.15
C ASP A 148 -3.37 6.53 30.83
N GLU A 149 -4.66 6.32 30.55
CA GLU A 149 -5.14 5.73 29.31
C GLU A 149 -4.91 6.67 28.11
N GLU A 150 -5.20 7.96 28.27
CA GLU A 150 -4.87 8.97 27.25
C GLU A 150 -3.36 9.05 26.99
N GLN A 151 -2.54 9.00 28.05
CA GLN A 151 -1.08 8.95 27.92
C GLN A 151 -0.60 7.67 27.24
N GLN A 152 -1.22 6.52 27.54
CA GLN A 152 -0.89 5.25 26.90
C GLN A 152 -1.25 5.29 25.40
N ILE A 153 -2.42 5.83 25.03
CA ILE A 153 -2.81 6.01 23.63
C ILE A 153 -1.83 6.93 22.91
N ALA A 154 -1.44 8.05 23.55
CA ALA A 154 -0.43 8.96 23.01
C ALA A 154 0.92 8.25 22.78
N SER A 155 1.38 7.45 23.74
CA SER A 155 2.60 6.66 23.63
C SER A 155 2.52 5.58 22.53
N CYS A 156 1.37 4.92 22.36
CA CYS A 156 1.15 3.97 21.26
C CYS A 156 1.19 4.67 19.89
N ASN A 157 0.64 5.89 19.79
CA ASN A 157 0.71 6.70 18.57
C ASN A 157 2.13 7.19 18.29
N GLU A 158 2.88 7.58 19.32
CA GLU A 158 4.30 7.93 19.19
C GLU A 158 5.14 6.74 18.72
N ALA A 159 4.88 5.53 19.24
CA ALA A 159 5.54 4.31 18.77
C ALA A 159 5.23 4.00 17.29
N LEU A 160 3.98 4.23 16.85
CA LEU A 160 3.63 4.16 15.42
C LEU A 160 4.41 5.20 14.60
N ARG A 161 4.45 6.45 15.05
CA ARG A 161 5.17 7.53 14.36
C ARG A 161 6.64 7.22 14.23
N ALA A 162 7.30 6.82 15.31
CA ALA A 162 8.70 6.43 15.31
C ALA A 162 8.96 5.25 14.36
N TRP A 163 8.05 4.27 14.29
CA TRP A 163 8.15 3.17 13.32
C TRP A 163 7.95 3.64 11.87
N LEU A 164 7.00 4.55 11.62
CA LEU A 164 6.81 5.16 10.30
C LEU A 164 8.05 5.96 9.90
N GLU A 165 8.60 6.77 10.79
CA GLU A 165 9.85 7.53 10.57
C GLU A 165 11.05 6.63 10.28
N GLN A 166 11.17 5.48 10.97
CA GLN A 166 12.20 4.49 10.66
C GLN A 166 12.04 3.86 9.27
N LEU A 167 10.80 3.67 8.80
CA LEU A 167 10.55 3.27 7.41
C LEU A 167 10.87 4.41 6.43
N ASP A 168 10.66 5.65 6.86
CA ASP A 168 10.87 6.87 6.10
C ASP A 168 12.35 7.35 6.08
N GLN A 169 13.26 6.73 6.85
CA GLN A 169 14.71 7.06 6.87
C GLN A 169 15.45 6.73 5.55
N ILE A 170 14.72 6.56 4.45
CA ILE A 170 15.19 6.82 3.09
C ILE A 170 14.90 8.30 2.80
N ASP A 171 15.74 9.19 3.35
CA ASP A 171 15.83 10.65 3.07
C ASP A 171 14.50 11.40 2.84
N LEU A 172 13.70 11.62 3.90
CA LEU A 172 12.70 12.69 3.91
C LEU A 172 13.27 13.93 4.64
N PRO A 173 13.28 15.12 4.01
CA PRO A 173 13.56 16.37 4.72
C PRO A 173 12.40 16.76 5.67
N ASN A 174 12.72 17.66 6.61
CA ASN A 174 11.83 18.17 7.65
C ASN A 174 10.60 18.89 7.05
N PRO A 175 9.36 18.65 7.53
CA PRO A 175 8.15 19.34 7.05
C PRO A 175 8.19 20.87 7.13
N GLU A 176 9.04 21.45 7.99
CA GLU A 176 9.22 22.91 8.10
C GLU A 176 10.02 23.52 6.92
N GLU A 177 10.63 22.71 6.05
CA GLU A 177 11.27 23.20 4.81
C GLU A 177 10.27 23.39 3.66
N TRP A 178 8.97 23.19 3.91
CA TRP A 178 7.88 23.28 2.93
C TRP A 178 7.02 24.53 3.10
N GLU A 179 7.59 25.65 3.54
CA GLU A 179 7.07 26.92 3.06
C GLU A 179 7.32 26.93 1.55
N PHE A 180 6.25 26.87 0.75
CA PHE A 180 6.28 27.10 -0.70
C PHE A 180 6.69 28.56 -0.97
N GLU A 181 7.94 28.89 -0.65
CA GLU A 181 8.66 29.92 -1.37
C GLU A 181 8.92 29.31 -2.76
N ILE A 182 8.12 29.73 -3.74
CA ILE A 182 8.47 29.59 -5.15
C ILE A 182 9.67 30.52 -5.38
N GLU A 183 10.83 30.17 -4.82
CA GLU A 183 12.09 30.82 -5.06
C GLU A 183 12.92 29.95 -6.01
N ASP A 184 13.11 30.52 -7.20
CA ASP A 184 13.85 30.05 -8.37
C ASP A 184 13.30 28.83 -9.14
N GLU A 185 12.42 29.17 -10.11
CA GLU A 185 11.91 28.40 -11.24
C GLU A 185 13.02 27.78 -12.13
N GLN A 186 13.78 26.82 -11.62
CA GLN A 186 14.49 25.87 -12.48
C GLN A 186 13.75 24.52 -12.49
N PRO A 187 13.29 24.05 -13.67
CA PRO A 187 12.76 22.70 -13.82
C PRO A 187 13.76 21.67 -13.24
N LEU A 188 13.30 20.74 -12.39
CA LEU A 188 14.15 19.74 -11.75
C LEU A 188 14.79 18.85 -12.83
N ASP A 189 16.08 18.52 -12.69
CA ASP A 189 16.67 17.54 -13.59
C ASP A 189 16.17 16.11 -13.29
N GLU A 190 16.61 15.13 -14.09
CA GLU A 190 16.21 13.73 -13.92
C GLU A 190 16.55 13.13 -12.54
N PHE A 191 17.50 13.70 -11.80
CA PHE A 191 17.85 13.27 -10.45
C PHE A 191 16.99 13.96 -9.40
N GLY A 192 16.67 15.24 -9.60
CA GLY A 192 15.73 15.99 -8.78
C GLY A 192 14.34 15.36 -8.77
N TYR A 193 13.80 14.99 -9.94
CA TYR A 193 12.52 14.28 -9.98
C TYR A 193 12.57 12.88 -9.40
N GLU A 194 13.66 12.13 -9.61
CA GLU A 194 13.79 10.81 -8.99
C GLU A 194 13.75 10.91 -7.46
N LYS A 195 14.43 11.91 -6.88
CA LYS A 195 14.35 12.20 -5.45
C LYS A 195 12.92 12.58 -5.04
N PHE A 196 12.32 13.57 -5.69
CA PHE A 196 10.94 14.00 -5.40
C PHE A 196 9.92 12.86 -5.48
N MET A 197 10.03 12.02 -6.51
CA MET A 197 9.17 10.86 -6.70
C MET A 197 9.34 9.84 -5.59
N ARG A 198 10.57 9.58 -5.14
CA ARG A 198 10.84 8.68 -4.01
C ARG A 198 10.24 9.20 -2.71
N GLU A 199 10.36 10.50 -2.44
CA GLU A 199 9.71 11.14 -1.30
C GLU A 199 8.18 11.05 -1.40
N SER A 200 7.62 11.23 -2.60
CA SER A 200 6.18 11.08 -2.85
C SER A 200 5.68 9.65 -2.63
N ASP A 201 6.44 8.65 -3.08
CA ASP A 201 6.13 7.23 -2.84
C ASP A 201 6.15 6.93 -1.33
N ALA A 202 7.16 7.41 -0.59
CA ALA A 202 7.24 7.24 0.86
C ALA A 202 6.05 7.89 1.60
N ARG A 203 5.66 9.12 1.22
CA ARG A 203 4.45 9.77 1.73
C ARG A 203 3.19 8.98 1.41
N THR A 204 3.09 8.41 0.22
CA THR A 204 1.94 7.57 -0.19
C THR A 204 1.88 6.30 0.66
N ASP A 205 3.01 5.65 0.90
CA ASP A 205 3.09 4.48 1.78
C ASP A 205 2.69 4.79 3.22
N LYS A 206 3.12 5.95 3.74
CA LYS A 206 2.69 6.44 5.06
C LYS A 206 1.19 6.68 5.10
N TYR A 207 0.65 7.38 4.10
CA TYR A 207 -0.78 7.63 3.95
C TYR A 207 -1.59 6.33 3.92
N MET A 208 -1.22 5.37 3.07
CA MET A 208 -1.93 4.09 2.95
C MET A 208 -1.94 3.30 4.26
N LYS A 209 -0.81 3.28 5.00
CA LYS A 209 -0.73 2.61 6.31
C LYS A 209 -1.62 3.26 7.36
N LEU A 210 -1.68 4.60 7.39
CA LEU A 210 -2.54 5.34 8.31
C LEU A 210 -4.02 5.11 7.97
N PHE A 211 -4.35 5.14 6.69
CA PHE A 211 -5.71 4.91 6.20
C PHE A 211 -6.21 3.51 6.58
N GLU A 212 -5.34 2.51 6.44
CA GLU A 212 -5.61 1.13 6.87
C GLU A 212 -5.70 1.01 8.41
N LYS A 213 -4.81 1.67 9.18
CA LYS A 213 -4.84 1.62 10.65
C LYS A 213 -6.15 2.15 11.22
N TYR A 214 -6.63 3.26 10.67
CA TYR A 214 -7.81 3.97 11.16
C TYR A 214 -9.07 3.66 10.33
N GLU A 215 -9.08 2.53 9.62
CA GLU A 215 -10.25 2.07 8.89
C GLU A 215 -11.46 1.93 9.84
N GLY A 216 -12.59 2.51 9.47
CA GLY A 216 -13.82 2.51 10.28
C GLY A 216 -13.86 3.53 11.43
N HIS A 217 -12.78 4.26 11.70
CA HIS A 217 -12.79 5.32 12.72
C HIS A 217 -13.59 6.55 12.23
N PRO A 218 -14.50 7.14 13.05
CA PRO A 218 -15.31 8.30 12.62
C PRO A 218 -14.45 9.50 12.22
N ASP A 219 -13.37 9.79 12.96
CA ASP A 219 -12.42 10.87 12.66
C ASP A 219 -11.19 10.42 11.84
N ARG A 220 -11.26 9.30 11.10
CA ARG A 220 -10.11 8.75 10.35
C ARG A 220 -9.37 9.83 9.54
N GLU A 221 -10.11 10.65 8.80
CA GLU A 221 -9.52 11.63 7.87
C GLU A 221 -8.75 12.73 8.60
N LYS A 222 -9.26 13.21 9.73
CA LYS A 222 -8.55 14.20 10.57
C LYS A 222 -7.31 13.61 11.21
N ILE A 223 -7.41 12.39 11.73
CA ILE A 223 -6.26 11.69 12.31
C ILE A 223 -5.18 11.50 11.25
N VAL A 224 -5.55 11.02 10.06
CA VAL A 224 -4.61 10.88 8.93
C VAL A 224 -4.01 12.23 8.56
N ALA A 225 -4.80 13.30 8.43
CA ALA A 225 -4.30 14.64 8.11
C ALA A 225 -3.26 15.13 9.14
N ARG A 226 -3.57 15.01 10.44
CA ARG A 226 -2.65 15.36 11.53
C ARG A 226 -1.36 14.55 11.48
N GLU A 227 -1.45 13.23 11.32
CA GLU A 227 -0.30 12.31 11.25
C GLU A 227 0.56 12.52 9.98
N MET A 228 -0.05 13.01 8.91
CA MET A 228 0.61 13.42 7.67
C MET A 228 1.18 14.85 7.72
N GLY A 229 0.90 15.62 8.79
CA GLY A 229 1.30 17.03 8.91
C GLY A 229 0.49 17.99 8.05
N TRP A 230 -0.67 17.58 7.55
CA TRP A 230 -1.55 18.39 6.70
C TRP A 230 -2.49 19.26 7.54
N THR A 231 -1.93 20.23 8.26
CA THR A 231 -2.66 21.14 9.15
C THR A 231 -3.80 21.87 8.44
N TRP A 232 -3.56 22.34 7.22
CA TRP A 232 -4.59 23.00 6.39
C TRP A 232 -5.79 22.09 6.10
N LEU A 233 -5.57 20.78 5.91
CA LEU A 233 -6.63 19.82 5.62
C LEU A 233 -7.40 19.47 6.90
N GLU A 234 -6.69 19.30 8.02
CA GLU A 234 -7.32 19.11 9.33
C GLU A 234 -8.26 20.28 9.67
N GLU A 235 -7.78 21.52 9.52
CA GLU A 235 -8.60 22.73 9.73
C GLU A 235 -9.80 22.80 8.77
N ALA A 236 -9.60 22.43 7.51
CA ALA A 236 -10.68 22.40 6.52
C ALA A 236 -11.76 21.36 6.87
N LEU A 237 -11.37 20.17 7.32
CA LEU A 237 -12.31 19.13 7.78
C LEU A 237 -13.11 19.60 9.00
N GLU A 238 -12.47 20.28 9.95
CA GLU A 238 -13.16 20.89 11.10
C GLU A 238 -14.09 22.04 10.71
N ALA A 239 -13.72 22.83 9.70
CA ALA A 239 -14.59 23.88 9.17
C ALA A 239 -15.82 23.28 8.46
N ASP A 240 -15.65 22.18 7.72
CA ASP A 240 -16.75 21.50 7.02
C ASP A 240 -17.79 20.94 8.00
N GLU A 241 -17.32 20.29 9.07
CA GLU A 241 -18.20 19.77 10.13
C GLU A 241 -19.02 20.87 10.82
N ARG A 242 -18.45 22.07 10.94
CA ARG A 242 -19.14 23.25 11.48
C ARG A 242 -20.05 23.94 10.45
N GLY A 243 -20.10 23.43 9.22
CA GLY A 243 -20.83 24.04 8.11
C GLY A 243 -20.27 25.40 7.69
N ALA A 244 -18.99 25.65 7.98
CA ALA A 244 -18.31 26.91 7.73
C ALA A 244 -17.62 26.98 6.35
N LEU A 245 -17.53 25.84 5.64
CA LEU A 245 -17.03 25.84 4.27
C LEU A 245 -18.06 26.40 3.28
N PRO A 246 -17.63 27.19 2.28
CA PRO A 246 -18.51 27.59 1.19
C PRO A 246 -18.98 26.36 0.41
N LYS A 247 -20.17 26.45 -0.19
CA LYS A 247 -20.65 25.42 -1.10
C LYS A 247 -19.63 25.25 -2.22
N ARG A 248 -19.15 24.01 -2.42
CA ARG A 248 -18.28 23.68 -3.55
C ARG A 248 -19.04 23.93 -4.84
N GLU A 249 -18.68 25.01 -5.53
CA GLU A 249 -19.09 25.22 -6.92
C GLU A 249 -18.25 24.26 -7.76
N ARG A 250 -18.92 23.38 -8.49
CA ARG A 250 -18.24 22.47 -9.40
C ARG A 250 -17.87 23.27 -10.63
N GLU A 251 -16.59 23.59 -10.76
CA GLU A 251 -16.07 24.14 -12.02
C GLU A 251 -16.21 23.06 -13.10
N GLU A 252 -16.92 23.39 -14.17
CA GLU A 252 -16.97 22.55 -15.36
C GLU A 252 -15.65 22.71 -16.11
N ILE A 253 -14.70 21.80 -15.85
CA ILE A 253 -13.45 21.73 -16.60
C ILE A 253 -13.79 21.19 -18.00
N PRO A 254 -13.53 21.97 -19.08
CA PRO A 254 -13.78 21.49 -20.43
C PRO A 254 -12.93 20.24 -20.72
N PRO A 255 -13.41 19.33 -21.59
CA PRO A 255 -12.62 18.16 -21.96
C PRO A 255 -11.30 18.61 -22.61
N LEU A 256 -10.21 17.93 -22.26
CA LEU A 256 -8.91 18.18 -22.87
C LEU A 256 -8.97 17.78 -24.35
N GLU A 257 -8.52 18.69 -25.22
CA GLU A 257 -8.40 18.42 -26.66
C GLU A 257 -6.92 18.16 -27.00
N PRO A 258 -6.59 17.02 -27.63
CA PRO A 258 -5.19 16.74 -27.97
C PRO A 258 -4.73 17.67 -29.09
N ASN A 259 -3.48 18.09 -29.03
CA ASN A 259 -2.84 18.94 -30.02
C ASN A 259 -2.80 18.24 -31.39
N PRO A 260 -3.54 18.74 -32.40
CA PRO A 260 -3.64 18.07 -33.70
C PRO A 260 -2.32 18.03 -34.47
N LEU A 261 -1.34 18.88 -34.12
CA LEU A 261 -0.04 18.94 -34.78
C LEU A 261 0.90 17.79 -34.37
N THR A 262 0.61 17.14 -33.25
CA THR A 262 1.45 16.07 -32.68
C THR A 262 0.86 14.67 -32.88
N GLU A 263 -0.26 14.56 -33.61
CA GLU A 263 -0.88 13.28 -33.96
C GLU A 263 0.09 12.37 -34.72
N GLY A 264 0.15 11.10 -34.33
CA GLY A 264 1.07 10.10 -34.85
C GLY A 264 2.48 10.14 -34.24
N VAL A 265 2.81 11.20 -33.50
CA VAL A 265 4.12 11.37 -32.83
C VAL A 265 3.96 11.28 -31.32
N GLU A 266 3.27 12.25 -30.71
CA GLU A 266 3.05 12.27 -29.25
C GLU A 266 1.79 11.53 -28.86
N TRP A 267 0.86 11.30 -29.81
CA TRP A 267 -0.37 10.56 -29.53
C TRP A 267 -0.98 9.89 -30.74
N VAL A 268 -1.75 8.83 -30.48
CA VAL A 268 -2.59 8.07 -31.41
C VAL A 268 -3.89 7.68 -30.71
N ARG A 269 -4.91 7.29 -31.50
CA ARG A 269 -6.16 6.73 -30.98
C ARG A 269 -6.11 5.21 -30.97
N ASP A 270 -6.63 4.60 -29.90
CA ASP A 270 -6.97 3.19 -29.92
C ASP A 270 -8.32 2.95 -30.63
N LYS A 271 -8.76 1.68 -30.64
CA LYS A 271 -10.04 1.27 -31.25
C LYS A 271 -11.28 1.84 -30.54
N ASP A 272 -11.14 2.22 -29.28
CA ASP A 272 -12.23 2.72 -28.41
C ASP A 272 -12.23 4.26 -28.35
N GLY A 273 -11.28 4.90 -29.02
CA GLY A 273 -11.16 6.35 -29.14
C GLY A 273 -10.29 7.01 -28.06
N HIS A 274 -9.65 6.22 -27.19
CA HIS A 274 -8.74 6.72 -26.16
C HIS A 274 -7.44 7.22 -26.77
N ILE A 275 -6.88 8.26 -26.16
CA ILE A 275 -5.64 8.90 -26.57
C ILE A 275 -4.47 8.29 -25.80
N HIS A 276 -3.48 7.81 -26.54
CA HIS A 276 -2.25 7.24 -25.99
C HIS A 276 -1.04 7.71 -26.76
N HIS A 277 0.10 7.83 -26.09
CA HIS A 277 1.37 7.90 -26.81
C HIS A 277 1.62 6.59 -27.60
N PRO A 278 2.21 6.61 -28.81
CA PRO A 278 2.42 5.41 -29.61
C PRO A 278 3.13 4.25 -28.87
N LEU A 279 4.12 4.59 -28.04
CA LEU A 279 4.81 3.62 -27.20
C LEU A 279 3.91 3.03 -26.11
N THR A 280 3.07 3.84 -25.47
CA THR A 280 2.08 3.38 -24.49
C THR A 280 1.13 2.38 -25.13
N LYS A 281 0.57 2.73 -26.29
CA LYS A 281 -0.35 1.85 -27.04
C LYS A 281 0.31 0.51 -27.35
N ARG A 282 1.55 0.53 -27.87
CA ARG A 282 2.30 -0.70 -28.17
C ARG A 282 2.54 -1.55 -26.92
N ALA A 283 3.03 -0.94 -25.84
CA ALA A 283 3.30 -1.66 -24.59
C ALA A 283 2.01 -2.25 -23.99
N PHE A 284 0.91 -1.50 -24.02
CA PHE A 284 -0.39 -1.94 -23.50
C PHE A 284 -0.95 -3.11 -24.31
N GLU A 285 -1.01 -2.97 -25.64
CA GLU A 285 -1.51 -4.03 -26.52
C GLU A 285 -0.66 -5.30 -26.42
N SER A 286 0.67 -5.17 -26.37
CA SER A 286 1.58 -6.30 -26.20
C SER A 286 1.43 -6.97 -24.82
N GLY A 287 1.26 -6.18 -23.75
CA GLY A 287 1.01 -6.69 -22.40
C GLY A 287 -0.32 -7.41 -22.27
N VAL A 288 -1.39 -6.86 -22.85
CA VAL A 288 -2.72 -7.48 -22.92
C VAL A 288 -2.70 -8.76 -23.74
N ALA A 289 -2.00 -8.77 -24.88
CA ALA A 289 -1.84 -9.98 -25.70
C ALA A 289 -1.06 -11.09 -24.97
N MET A 290 -0.04 -10.72 -24.18
CA MET A 290 0.71 -11.66 -23.34
C MET A 290 -0.16 -12.25 -22.23
N TRP A 291 -0.92 -11.40 -21.53
CA TRP A 291 -1.85 -11.82 -20.49
C TRP A 291 -2.92 -12.77 -21.04
N HIS A 292 -3.65 -12.37 -22.09
CA HIS A 292 -4.68 -13.23 -22.71
C HIS A 292 -4.11 -14.57 -23.14
N PHE A 293 -2.91 -14.61 -23.74
CA PHE A 293 -2.30 -15.87 -24.13
C PHE A 293 -2.11 -16.84 -22.95
N CYS A 294 -1.69 -16.33 -21.80
CA CYS A 294 -1.43 -17.12 -20.60
C CYS A 294 -2.73 -17.48 -19.86
N ASP A 295 -3.63 -16.51 -19.73
CA ASP A 295 -4.92 -16.65 -19.04
C ASP A 295 -5.85 -17.64 -19.76
N ASP A 296 -5.98 -17.55 -21.09
CA ASP A 296 -6.77 -18.47 -21.92
C ASP A 296 -6.29 -19.94 -21.82
N ARG A 297 -5.11 -20.18 -21.23
CA ARG A 297 -4.50 -21.50 -21.02
C ARG A 297 -4.48 -21.92 -19.55
N GLY A 298 -5.07 -21.13 -18.66
CA GLY A 298 -5.09 -21.39 -17.21
C GLY A 298 -3.71 -21.29 -16.55
N LEU A 299 -2.75 -20.60 -17.18
CA LEU A 299 -1.37 -20.54 -16.68
C LEU A 299 -1.18 -19.50 -15.57
N LEU A 300 -2.19 -18.67 -15.30
CA LEU A 300 -2.18 -17.60 -14.30
C LEU A 300 -3.19 -17.83 -13.16
N GLU A 301 -3.78 -19.03 -13.08
CA GLU A 301 -4.66 -19.43 -11.97
C GLU A 301 -3.85 -19.71 -10.68
N ASP A 302 -4.51 -20.07 -9.57
CA ASP A 302 -3.88 -20.24 -8.24
C ASP A 302 -2.68 -21.20 -8.20
N ASN A 303 -2.56 -22.13 -9.16
CA ASN A 303 -1.43 -23.06 -9.30
C ASN A 303 -0.39 -22.62 -10.36
N GLY A 304 -0.49 -21.39 -10.86
CA GLY A 304 0.41 -20.83 -11.87
C GLY A 304 1.83 -20.65 -11.36
N ASP A 305 2.81 -20.66 -12.28
CA ASP A 305 4.21 -20.44 -11.89
C ASP A 305 4.47 -18.95 -11.62
N SER A 306 5.11 -18.67 -10.49
CA SER A 306 5.39 -17.30 -10.04
C SER A 306 6.24 -16.50 -11.02
N ASP A 307 7.18 -17.12 -11.75
CA ASP A 307 8.00 -16.42 -12.75
C ASP A 307 7.17 -16.02 -13.97
N LEU A 308 6.18 -16.83 -14.36
CA LEU A 308 5.28 -16.48 -15.45
C LEU A 308 4.35 -15.33 -15.05
N PHE A 309 3.79 -15.41 -13.84
CA PHE A 309 3.00 -14.31 -13.28
C PHE A 309 3.83 -13.02 -13.22
N GLU A 310 5.06 -13.09 -12.70
CA GLU A 310 5.95 -11.93 -12.62
C GLU A 310 6.28 -11.37 -14.01
N MET A 311 6.59 -12.22 -15.00
CA MET A 311 6.84 -11.78 -16.36
C MET A 311 5.67 -10.95 -16.92
N VAL A 312 4.44 -11.44 -16.79
CA VAL A 312 3.22 -10.76 -17.30
C VAL A 312 2.93 -9.49 -16.51
N PHE A 313 2.85 -9.61 -15.18
CA PHE A 313 2.47 -8.51 -14.30
C PHE A 313 3.43 -7.33 -14.37
N GLN A 314 4.74 -7.60 -14.43
CA GLN A 314 5.76 -6.57 -14.50
C GLN A 314 5.74 -5.85 -15.86
N PHE A 315 5.39 -6.54 -16.96
CA PHE A 315 5.25 -5.88 -18.26
C PHE A 315 4.02 -4.96 -18.30
N GLN A 316 2.88 -5.40 -17.76
CA GLN A 316 1.69 -4.57 -17.64
C GLN A 316 1.94 -3.35 -16.74
N THR A 317 2.66 -3.54 -15.64
CA THR A 317 3.07 -2.45 -14.74
C THR A 317 3.99 -1.46 -15.46
N ALA A 318 4.96 -1.94 -16.24
CA ALA A 318 5.80 -1.08 -17.07
C ALA A 318 4.94 -0.27 -18.06
N SER A 319 3.95 -0.88 -18.71
CA SER A 319 3.02 -0.19 -19.62
C SER A 319 2.27 0.95 -18.92
N ALA A 320 1.78 0.74 -17.70
CA ALA A 320 1.10 1.77 -16.93
C ALA A 320 2.03 2.94 -16.55
N LYS A 321 3.29 2.64 -16.23
CA LYS A 321 4.31 3.68 -15.95
C LYS A 321 4.69 4.47 -17.21
N ILE A 322 4.75 3.83 -18.38
CA ILE A 322 4.95 4.50 -19.67
C ILE A 322 3.79 5.45 -19.95
N ALA A 323 2.54 5.01 -19.73
CA ALA A 323 1.35 5.85 -19.90
C ALA A 323 1.42 7.13 -19.05
N GLY A 324 1.74 6.99 -17.76
CA GLY A 324 1.89 8.12 -16.85
C GLY A 324 3.02 9.09 -17.23
N ALA A 325 4.02 8.62 -17.96
CA ALA A 325 5.13 9.46 -18.45
C ALA A 325 4.80 10.19 -19.75
N LEU A 326 3.98 9.60 -20.63
CA LEU A 326 3.89 10.02 -22.03
C LEU A 326 2.50 10.41 -22.53
N ASP A 327 1.41 9.82 -22.04
CA ASP A 327 0.07 10.00 -22.67
C ASP A 327 -0.43 11.44 -22.59
N SER A 328 0.03 12.16 -21.59
CA SER A 328 -0.33 13.54 -21.37
C SER A 328 0.36 14.50 -22.35
N LEU A 329 1.41 14.08 -23.07
CA LEU A 329 2.09 14.85 -24.12
C LEU A 329 1.14 15.18 -25.28
N ALA A 330 0.02 14.46 -25.39
CA ALA A 330 -1.04 14.76 -26.32
C ALA A 330 -1.63 16.16 -26.14
N TYR A 331 -1.61 16.70 -24.91
CA TYR A 331 -2.36 17.91 -24.53
C TYR A 331 -1.46 19.12 -24.26
N ASP A 332 -0.15 18.98 -24.39
CA ASP A 332 0.76 20.08 -24.09
C ASP A 332 0.75 21.09 -25.26
N GLU A 333 0.36 22.33 -24.96
CA GLU A 333 0.37 23.45 -25.92
C GLU A 333 1.77 24.08 -26.06
N ASP A 334 2.66 23.83 -25.10
CA ASP A 334 4.04 24.32 -25.07
C ASP A 334 4.99 23.21 -24.59
N ASP A 335 6.30 23.34 -24.85
CA ASP A 335 7.34 22.39 -24.41
C ASP A 335 7.54 22.39 -22.87
N SER A 336 6.54 22.85 -22.10
CA SER A 336 6.54 23.15 -20.66
C SER A 336 6.60 21.93 -19.76
N ARG A 337 6.49 20.71 -20.31
CA ARG A 337 6.80 19.51 -19.55
C ARG A 337 8.29 19.35 -19.40
N ASP A 338 8.70 19.37 -18.14
CA ASP A 338 10.07 19.16 -17.74
C ASP A 338 10.59 17.80 -18.24
N GLY A 339 11.52 17.85 -19.21
CA GLY A 339 12.17 16.65 -19.73
C GLY A 339 12.80 15.80 -18.62
N GLY A 340 13.19 16.40 -17.49
CA GLY A 340 13.64 15.71 -16.30
C GLY A 340 12.58 14.74 -15.74
N PHE A 341 11.31 15.16 -15.68
CA PHE A 341 10.19 14.34 -15.20
C PHE A 341 9.97 13.14 -16.11
N VAL A 342 9.87 13.38 -17.42
CA VAL A 342 9.64 12.32 -18.41
C VAL A 342 10.74 11.27 -18.32
N VAL A 343 12.00 11.72 -18.24
CA VAL A 343 13.14 10.81 -18.14
C VAL A 343 13.15 10.04 -16.81
N ALA A 344 12.84 10.67 -15.69
CA ALA A 344 12.72 10.00 -14.39
C ALA A 344 11.60 8.95 -14.40
N ALA A 345 10.42 9.30 -14.91
CA ALA A 345 9.29 8.37 -15.02
C ALA A 345 9.60 7.18 -15.95
N LEU A 346 10.27 7.42 -17.07
CA LEU A 346 10.72 6.37 -17.99
C LEU A 346 11.80 5.45 -17.38
N LYS A 347 12.73 5.98 -16.57
CA LYS A 347 13.67 5.15 -15.80
C LYS A 347 12.92 4.20 -14.84
N ARG A 348 11.87 4.68 -14.18
CA ARG A 348 11.03 3.84 -13.32
C ARG A 348 10.32 2.76 -14.12
N ALA A 349 9.80 3.07 -15.31
CA ALA A 349 9.21 2.08 -16.20
C ALA A 349 10.22 0.99 -16.63
N LEU A 350 11.49 1.37 -16.90
CA LEU A 350 12.55 0.44 -17.24
C LEU A 350 12.84 -0.58 -16.14
N ASN A 351 12.74 -0.21 -14.86
CA ASN A 351 12.95 -1.16 -13.76
C ASN A 351 11.97 -2.35 -13.84
N TYR A 352 10.68 -2.06 -14.01
CA TYR A 352 9.66 -3.09 -14.16
C TYR A 352 9.85 -3.90 -15.46
N LEU A 353 10.24 -3.23 -16.55
CA LEU A 353 10.52 -3.90 -17.81
C LEU A 353 11.71 -4.87 -17.70
N HIS A 354 12.79 -4.48 -17.00
CA HIS A 354 13.93 -5.36 -16.75
C HIS A 354 13.57 -6.54 -15.85
N THR A 355 12.72 -6.34 -14.84
CA THR A 355 12.20 -7.47 -14.03
C THR A 355 11.38 -8.44 -14.89
N SER A 356 10.51 -7.95 -15.77
CA SER A 356 9.77 -8.80 -16.72
C SER A 356 10.71 -9.59 -17.64
N MET A 357 11.77 -8.95 -18.15
CA MET A 357 12.78 -9.61 -18.99
C MET A 357 13.56 -10.69 -18.23
N ALA A 358 13.94 -10.42 -16.98
CA ALA A 358 14.61 -11.41 -16.13
C ALA A 358 13.69 -12.61 -15.81
N ALA A 359 12.42 -12.35 -15.52
CA ALA A 359 11.41 -13.39 -15.33
C ALA A 359 11.21 -14.22 -16.61
N ALA A 360 11.27 -13.59 -17.80
CA ALA A 360 11.21 -14.30 -19.07
C ALA A 360 12.38 -15.30 -19.26
N ASP A 361 13.55 -15.04 -18.67
CA ASP A 361 14.67 -15.98 -18.67
C ASP A 361 14.38 -17.21 -17.79
N ASN A 362 13.77 -17.02 -16.62
CA ASN A 362 13.33 -18.11 -15.77
C ASN A 362 12.22 -18.94 -16.44
N VAL A 363 11.25 -18.27 -17.07
CA VAL A 363 10.18 -18.89 -17.87
C VAL A 363 10.76 -19.76 -18.99
N ALA A 364 11.83 -19.32 -19.66
CA ALA A 364 12.52 -20.10 -20.67
C ALA A 364 13.21 -21.34 -20.08
N GLN A 365 13.94 -21.18 -18.97
CA GLN A 365 14.64 -22.29 -18.32
C GLN A 365 13.68 -23.39 -17.84
N LYS A 366 12.53 -22.97 -17.31
CA LYS A 366 11.44 -23.86 -16.86
C LYS A 366 10.57 -24.40 -17.99
N GLN A 367 10.75 -23.91 -19.22
CA GLN A 367 9.98 -24.31 -20.42
C GLN A 367 8.47 -24.12 -20.25
N LEU A 368 8.06 -23.04 -19.58
CA LEU A 368 6.64 -22.80 -19.25
C LEU A 368 5.80 -22.36 -20.45
N LEU A 369 6.44 -21.79 -21.48
CA LEU A 369 5.80 -21.34 -22.72
C LEU A 369 6.44 -21.99 -23.94
N PRO A 370 5.70 -22.14 -25.06
CA PRO A 370 6.27 -22.53 -26.34
C PRO A 370 7.41 -21.56 -26.75
N PRO A 371 8.59 -22.06 -27.18
CA PRO A 371 9.76 -21.22 -27.47
C PRO A 371 9.47 -20.07 -28.44
N GLU A 372 8.80 -20.36 -29.56
CA GLU A 372 8.44 -19.36 -30.57
C GLU A 372 7.58 -18.22 -29.99
N ARG A 373 6.73 -18.53 -29.01
CA ARG A 373 5.85 -17.53 -28.39
C ARG A 373 6.59 -16.70 -27.36
N LEU A 374 7.43 -17.34 -26.54
CA LEU A 374 8.30 -16.64 -25.61
C LEU A 374 9.27 -15.70 -26.33
N ASP A 375 9.83 -16.13 -27.47
CA ASP A 375 10.73 -15.30 -28.28
C ASP A 375 10.00 -14.09 -28.87
N SER A 376 8.75 -14.26 -29.32
CA SER A 376 7.91 -13.14 -29.76
C SER A 376 7.64 -12.14 -28.63
N PHE A 377 7.42 -12.61 -27.40
CA PHE A 377 7.20 -11.75 -26.24
C PHE A 377 8.48 -11.01 -25.82
N ARG A 378 9.62 -11.71 -25.80
CA ARG A 378 10.93 -11.10 -25.56
C ARG A 378 11.23 -10.01 -26.57
N ALA A 379 10.96 -10.25 -27.86
CA ALA A 379 11.15 -9.24 -28.90
C ALA A 379 10.37 -7.95 -28.61
N GLU A 380 9.11 -8.06 -28.17
CA GLU A 380 8.31 -6.90 -27.77
C GLU A 380 8.88 -6.19 -26.53
N LEU A 381 9.32 -6.93 -25.50
CA LEU A 381 9.97 -6.34 -24.32
C LEU A 381 11.23 -5.55 -24.70
N PHE A 382 12.08 -6.10 -25.57
CA PHE A 382 13.27 -5.43 -26.07
C PHE A 382 12.95 -4.20 -26.92
N GLU A 383 11.98 -4.30 -27.82
CA GLU A 383 11.55 -3.18 -28.66
C GLU A 383 11.00 -2.01 -27.82
N VAL A 384 10.16 -2.29 -26.82
CA VAL A 384 9.67 -1.29 -25.88
C VAL A 384 10.85 -0.66 -25.11
N ARG A 385 11.81 -1.46 -24.63
CA ARG A 385 13.01 -0.96 -23.94
C ARG A 385 13.81 0.01 -24.80
N GLU A 386 14.09 -0.34 -26.06
CA GLU A 386 14.85 0.52 -26.97
C GLU A 386 14.12 1.83 -27.24
N LYS A 387 12.79 1.79 -27.43
CA LYS A 387 11.99 3.00 -27.61
C LYS A 387 11.96 3.90 -26.37
N ILE A 388 11.94 3.32 -25.17
CA ILE A 388 12.11 4.10 -23.94
C ILE A 388 13.47 4.82 -23.93
N LEU A 389 14.56 4.12 -24.27
CA LEU A 389 15.90 4.71 -24.28
C LEU A 389 16.04 5.83 -25.32
N GLU A 390 15.46 5.66 -26.51
CA GLU A 390 15.38 6.72 -27.54
C GLU A 390 14.64 7.97 -27.02
N LEU A 391 13.48 7.79 -26.40
CA LEU A 391 12.70 8.89 -25.82
C LEU A 391 13.46 9.58 -24.70
N MET A 392 14.09 8.82 -23.79
CA MET A 392 14.93 9.40 -22.73
C MET A 392 16.06 10.25 -23.32
N GLN A 393 16.70 9.81 -24.40
CA GLN A 393 17.72 10.61 -25.07
C GLN A 393 17.13 11.89 -25.66
N ARG A 394 15.97 11.82 -26.33
CA ARG A 394 15.25 12.97 -26.88
C ARG A 394 14.97 14.02 -25.81
N PHE A 395 14.41 13.60 -24.66
CA PHE A 395 14.05 14.50 -23.56
C PHE A 395 15.25 15.02 -22.76
N ARG A 396 16.42 14.35 -22.82
CA ARG A 396 17.68 14.89 -22.27
C ARG A 396 18.33 15.95 -23.14
N VAL A 397 18.20 15.84 -24.47
CA VAL A 397 18.81 16.79 -25.42
C VAL A 397 18.01 18.09 -25.49
N LYS A 398 16.71 18.04 -25.21
CA LYS A 398 15.91 19.23 -24.91
C LYS A 398 16.33 19.84 -23.56
N ARG A 399 17.48 20.51 -23.53
CA ARG A 399 17.83 21.41 -22.42
C ARG A 399 17.08 22.73 -22.64
N PHE A 400 16.28 23.11 -21.65
CA PHE A 400 15.65 24.42 -21.53
C PHE A 400 16.69 25.54 -21.54
#